data_AF-A0A7K0VMR3-F1
#
_entry.id   AF-A0A7K0VMR3-F1
#
_cell.length_a   1.000
_cell.length_b   1.000
_cell.length_c   1.000
_cell.angle_alpha   90.00
_cell.angle_beta   90.00
_cell.angle_gamma   90.00
#
_symmetry.space_group_name_H-M   'P 1'
#
loop_
_entity.id
_entity.type
_entity.pdbx_description
1 polymer ?
#
loop_
_entity_poly.entity_id
_entity_poly.type
_entity_poly.pdbx_seq_one_letter_code
_entity_poly.pdbx_strand_id
1 'polypeptide(L)'
;MPWPSEIAPDTAVFDLIDREVTRQSTGLQLIASENFTSPAVMRATGSVLTNKYSEGYPGKRYYGGNAIVDDIEALAISRVKELFGAEHANVQPHSGASANMAVYLGLLEPGDTVMGLSLDHGGHLTHGSPVNASGIFYNFVS
;
A
#
# COMPACT_ATOMS: atom_id res chain seq x y z
N MET A 1 29.64 -11.95 -1.05
CA MET A 1 28.61 -12.48 -0.13
C MET A 1 27.74 -13.42 -0.94
N PRO A 2 27.60 -14.70 -0.57
CA PRO A 2 26.58 -15.55 -1.19
C PRO A 2 25.21 -14.92 -0.97
N TRP A 3 24.29 -15.17 -1.90
CA TRP A 3 22.90 -14.78 -1.72
C TRP A 3 22.33 -15.45 -0.46
N PRO A 4 21.47 -14.78 0.33
CA PRO A 4 20.78 -15.42 1.44
C PRO A 4 20.06 -16.67 0.93
N SER A 5 20.50 -17.84 1.38
CA SER A 5 19.88 -19.13 1.05
C SER A 5 19.03 -19.59 2.22
N GLU A 6 17.96 -20.33 1.94
CA GLU A 6 17.03 -20.91 2.93
C GLU A 6 17.67 -22.02 3.76
N ILE A 7 18.71 -21.71 4.53
CA ILE A 7 19.36 -22.65 5.43
C ILE A 7 18.51 -22.64 6.71
N ALA A 8 17.59 -23.62 6.80
CA ALA A 8 16.59 -23.84 7.86
C ALA A 8 15.38 -22.88 7.83
N PRO A 9 14.39 -23.12 6.94
CA PRO A 9 13.15 -22.35 6.92
C PRO A 9 12.26 -22.65 8.14
N ASP A 10 11.47 -21.65 8.58
CA ASP A 10 10.45 -21.82 9.62
C ASP A 10 9.25 -22.59 9.05
N THR A 11 9.22 -23.90 9.26
CA THR A 11 8.15 -24.76 8.73
C THR A 11 6.79 -24.47 9.36
N ALA A 12 6.72 -23.95 10.60
CA ALA A 12 5.45 -23.71 11.26
C ALA A 12 4.65 -22.59 10.57
N VAL A 13 5.33 -21.55 10.10
CA VAL A 13 4.68 -20.47 9.33
C VAL A 13 4.24 -20.97 7.96
N PHE A 14 5.08 -21.74 7.26
CA PHE A 14 4.72 -22.26 5.93
C PHE A 14 3.55 -23.26 5.99
N ASP A 15 3.47 -24.09 7.04
CA ASP A 15 2.32 -24.96 7.28
C ASP A 15 1.01 -24.17 7.45
N LEU A 16 1.07 -23.00 8.12
CA LEU A 16 -0.08 -22.11 8.27
C LEU A 16 -0.45 -21.42 6.96
N ILE A 17 0.54 -21.04 6.15
CA ILE A 17 0.31 -20.47 4.81
C ILE A 17 -0.40 -21.49 3.91
N ASP A 18 0.03 -22.74 3.90
CA ASP A 18 -0.60 -23.80 3.09
C ASP A 18 -2.05 -24.09 3.52
N ARG A 19 -2.31 -24.01 4.83
CA ARG A 19 -3.67 -24.09 5.37
C ARG A 19 -4.54 -22.91 4.92
N GLU A 20 -3.98 -21.70 4.86
CA GLU A 20 -4.70 -20.52 4.36
C GLU A 20 -4.97 -20.61 2.85
N VAL A 21 -4.03 -21.11 2.06
CA VAL A 21 -4.24 -21.40 0.63
C VAL A 21 -5.40 -22.36 0.44
N THR A 22 -5.45 -23.43 1.26
CA THR A 22 -6.57 -24.38 1.23
C THR A 22 -7.88 -23.68 1.57
N ARG A 23 -7.93 -22.90 2.67
CA ARG A 23 -9.13 -22.16 3.09
C ARG A 23 -9.64 -21.24 1.97
N GLN A 24 -8.76 -20.47 1.35
CA GLN A 24 -9.09 -19.56 0.25
C GLN A 24 -9.58 -20.29 -1.00
N SER A 25 -9.04 -21.49 -1.27
CA SER A 25 -9.39 -22.27 -2.46
C SER A 25 -10.67 -23.09 -2.31
N THR A 26 -11.15 -23.32 -1.09
CA THR A 26 -12.34 -24.13 -0.81
C THR A 26 -13.54 -23.33 -0.27
N GLY A 27 -13.31 -22.11 0.21
CA GLY A 27 -14.35 -21.24 0.74
C GLY A 27 -14.97 -20.33 -0.32
N LEU A 28 -16.24 -19.97 -0.14
CA LEU A 28 -16.86 -18.88 -0.91
C LEU A 28 -16.50 -17.53 -0.27
N GLN A 29 -15.70 -16.74 -0.98
CA GLN A 29 -15.25 -15.43 -0.50
C GLN A 29 -16.25 -14.34 -0.91
N LEU A 30 -16.93 -13.75 0.08
CA LEU A 30 -18.01 -12.75 -0.12
C LEU A 30 -17.68 -11.38 0.50
N ILE A 31 -16.46 -11.18 0.99
CA ILE A 31 -16.02 -9.88 1.50
C ILE A 31 -15.75 -8.95 0.30
N ALA A 32 -16.53 -7.87 0.20
CA ALA A 32 -16.53 -6.98 -0.96
C ALA A 32 -15.18 -6.32 -1.28
N SER A 33 -14.32 -6.14 -0.28
CA SER A 33 -13.00 -5.52 -0.42
C SER A 33 -11.86 -6.52 -0.66
N GLU A 34 -12.13 -7.82 -0.64
CA GLU A 34 -11.12 -8.83 -0.90
C GLU A 34 -11.09 -9.24 -2.37
N ASN A 35 -9.93 -9.73 -2.81
CA ASN A 35 -9.73 -10.24 -4.16
C ASN A 35 -8.53 -11.20 -4.20
N PHE A 36 -8.43 -12.00 -5.26
CA PHE A 36 -7.28 -12.85 -5.52
C PHE A 36 -6.36 -12.19 -6.56
N THR A 37 -5.19 -11.76 -6.12
CA THR A 37 -4.19 -11.22 -7.05
C THR A 37 -3.51 -12.32 -7.86
N SER A 38 -2.86 -11.95 -8.96
CA SER A 38 -2.17 -12.92 -9.80
C SER A 38 -0.88 -13.44 -9.13
N PRO A 39 -0.46 -14.69 -9.43
CA PRO A 39 0.83 -15.21 -8.96
C PRO A 39 2.04 -14.35 -9.38
N ALA A 40 1.94 -13.61 -10.49
CA ALA A 40 2.99 -12.70 -10.94
C ALA A 40 3.17 -11.52 -9.95
N VAL A 41 2.08 -10.98 -9.42
CA VAL A 41 2.11 -9.91 -8.40
C VAL A 41 2.72 -10.45 -7.12
N MET A 42 2.28 -11.62 -6.64
CA MET A 42 2.81 -12.23 -5.42
C MET A 42 4.33 -12.44 -5.47
N ARG A 43 4.85 -12.94 -6.61
CA ARG A 43 6.30 -13.11 -6.81
C ARG A 43 7.08 -11.80 -6.78
N ALA A 44 6.53 -10.72 -7.32
CA ALA A 44 7.18 -9.42 -7.29
C ALA A 44 7.23 -8.83 -5.86
N THR A 45 6.14 -8.96 -5.09
CA THR A 45 6.04 -8.48 -3.71
C THR A 45 7.05 -9.14 -2.78
N GLY A 46 7.26 -10.46 -2.91
CA GLY A 46 8.23 -11.24 -2.11
C GLY A 46 9.63 -11.34 -2.73
N SER A 47 10.08 -10.32 -3.48
CA SER A 47 11.35 -10.36 -4.22
C SER A 47 12.50 -9.65 -3.51
N VAL A 48 13.68 -9.63 -4.14
CA VAL A 48 14.87 -8.87 -3.70
C VAL A 48 14.58 -7.40 -3.37
N LEU A 49 13.54 -6.81 -3.96
CA LEU A 49 13.20 -5.40 -3.75
C LEU A 49 12.98 -5.07 -2.27
N THR A 50 12.59 -6.04 -1.44
CA THR A 50 12.47 -5.87 0.02
C THR A 50 13.78 -5.44 0.70
N ASN A 51 14.93 -5.75 0.10
CA ASN A 51 16.25 -5.41 0.65
C ASN A 51 16.65 -3.96 0.33
N LYS A 52 15.97 -3.27 -0.58
CA LYS A 52 16.40 -1.97 -1.08
C LYS A 52 15.75 -0.82 -0.31
N TYR A 53 16.60 0.03 0.25
CA TYR A 53 16.21 1.31 0.81
C TYR A 53 16.37 2.43 -0.23
N SER A 54 15.29 3.17 -0.53
CA SER A 54 15.24 4.10 -1.68
C SER A 54 14.45 5.38 -1.38
N GLU A 55 14.72 6.02 -0.24
CA GLU A 55 14.07 7.29 0.13
C GLU A 55 14.28 8.39 -0.92
N GLY A 56 13.22 9.19 -1.12
CA GLY A 56 13.14 10.23 -2.15
C GLY A 56 12.34 9.76 -3.37
N TYR A 57 12.56 10.41 -4.51
CA TYR A 57 11.86 10.11 -5.77
C TYR A 57 12.86 9.70 -6.85
N PRO A 58 12.43 9.06 -7.95
CA PRO A 58 13.30 8.73 -9.07
C PRO A 58 14.15 9.94 -9.52
N GLY A 59 15.46 9.74 -9.64
CA GLY A 59 16.43 10.80 -9.98
C GLY A 59 16.73 11.82 -8.85
N LYS A 60 16.04 11.74 -7.71
CA LYS A 60 16.21 12.60 -6.52
C LYS A 60 16.15 11.76 -5.24
N ARG A 61 17.08 10.81 -5.12
CA ARG A 61 17.20 9.90 -3.98
C ARG A 61 18.17 10.43 -2.94
N TYR A 62 17.92 10.12 -1.67
CA TYR A 62 18.84 10.43 -0.57
C TYR A 62 20.05 9.48 -0.50
N TYR A 63 19.95 8.29 -1.11
CA TYR A 63 21.00 7.27 -1.12
C TYR A 63 21.35 6.81 -2.54
N GLY A 64 22.51 6.16 -2.66
CA GLY A 64 22.97 5.56 -3.92
C GLY A 64 22.36 4.19 -4.24
N GLY A 65 22.72 3.67 -5.42
CA GLY A 65 22.36 2.31 -5.87
C GLY A 65 20.91 2.13 -6.29
N ASN A 66 20.22 3.20 -6.69
CA ASN A 66 18.78 3.18 -6.97
C ASN A 66 18.41 3.07 -8.45
N ALA A 67 19.37 2.96 -9.37
CA ALA A 67 19.10 3.00 -10.83
C ALA A 67 17.96 2.05 -11.27
N ILE A 68 18.00 0.79 -10.82
CA ILE A 68 17.00 -0.22 -11.20
C ILE A 68 15.65 0.01 -10.51
N VAL A 69 15.64 0.46 -9.24
CA VAL A 69 14.37 0.75 -8.54
C VAL A 69 13.73 2.05 -9.05
N ASP A 70 14.52 3.00 -9.55
CA ASP A 70 14.03 4.18 -10.23
C ASP A 70 13.29 3.80 -11.53
N ASP A 71 13.85 2.87 -12.32
CA ASP A 71 13.18 2.35 -13.53
C ASP A 71 11.85 1.66 -13.19
N ILE A 72 11.83 0.86 -12.11
CA ILE A 72 10.61 0.17 -11.64
C ILE A 72 9.54 1.17 -11.18
N GLU A 73 9.92 2.17 -10.37
CA GLU A 73 8.99 3.17 -9.88
C GLU A 73 8.48 4.07 -11.01
N ALA A 74 9.35 4.49 -11.93
CA ALA A 74 8.96 5.26 -13.11
C ALA A 74 7.97 4.49 -14.01
N LEU A 75 8.19 3.18 -14.19
CA LEU A 75 7.27 2.32 -14.94
C LEU A 75 5.92 2.14 -14.23
N ALA A 76 5.91 2.04 -12.90
CA ALA A 76 4.67 1.98 -12.14
C ALA A 76 3.87 3.28 -12.25
N ILE A 77 4.54 4.43 -12.13
CA ILE A 77 3.94 5.76 -12.30
C ILE A 77 3.35 5.90 -13.70
N SER A 78 4.09 5.55 -14.75
CA SER A 78 3.60 5.68 -16.13
C SER A 78 2.37 4.83 -16.39
N ARG A 79 2.36 3.57 -15.92
CA ARG A 79 1.21 2.67 -16.07
C ARG A 79 -0.02 3.14 -15.31
N VAL A 80 0.13 3.65 -14.09
CA VAL A 80 -1.00 4.20 -13.32
C VAL A 80 -1.58 5.44 -14.02
N LYS A 81 -0.70 6.33 -14.50
CA LYS A 81 -1.13 7.50 -15.27
C LYS A 81 -1.88 7.11 -16.54
N GLU A 82 -1.38 6.13 -17.29
CA GLU A 82 -2.04 5.61 -18.49
C GLU A 82 -3.40 4.96 -18.14
N LEU A 83 -3.45 4.12 -17.11
CA LEU A 83 -4.65 3.39 -16.70
C LEU A 83 -5.80 4.31 -16.31
N PHE A 84 -5.51 5.40 -15.58
CA PHE A 84 -6.53 6.32 -15.07
C PHE A 84 -6.63 7.65 -15.84
N GLY A 85 -5.82 7.85 -16.88
CA GLY A 85 -5.74 9.12 -17.60
C GLY A 85 -5.27 10.29 -16.74
N ALA A 86 -4.42 10.04 -15.74
CA ALA A 86 -3.99 11.03 -14.76
C ALA A 86 -2.74 11.81 -15.23
N GLU A 87 -2.67 13.11 -14.90
CA GLU A 87 -1.48 13.93 -15.17
C GLU A 87 -0.31 13.57 -14.24
N HIS A 88 -0.61 13.21 -12.99
CA HIS A 88 0.37 12.86 -11.96
C HIS A 88 -0.06 11.61 -11.19
N ALA A 89 0.91 10.86 -10.68
CA ALA A 89 0.67 9.74 -9.78
C ALA A 89 1.84 9.61 -8.79
N ASN A 90 1.52 9.29 -7.53
CA ASN A 90 2.48 8.85 -6.52
C ASN A 90 2.13 7.40 -6.13
N VAL A 91 3.10 6.50 -6.26
CA VAL A 91 2.93 5.05 -6.03
C VAL A 91 3.63 4.56 -4.76
N GLN A 92 4.07 5.48 -3.89
CA GLN A 92 4.78 5.18 -2.65
C GLN A 92 3.89 4.91 -1.41
N PRO A 93 2.62 5.36 -1.31
CA PRO A 93 1.79 5.02 -0.16
C PRO A 93 1.67 3.52 0.06
N HIS A 94 1.91 3.06 1.29
CA HIS A 94 1.91 1.64 1.65
C HIS A 94 0.52 0.97 1.63
N SER A 95 -0.53 1.77 1.76
CA SER A 95 -1.93 1.33 1.75
C SER A 95 -2.87 2.51 1.48
N GLY A 96 -4.15 2.23 1.25
CA GLY A 96 -5.17 3.29 1.06
C GLY A 96 -5.25 4.27 2.23
N ALA A 97 -5.09 3.80 3.47
CA ALA A 97 -5.11 4.67 4.64
C ALA A 97 -3.91 5.65 4.67
N SER A 98 -2.71 5.17 4.31
CA SER A 98 -1.53 6.04 4.21
C SER A 98 -1.63 7.04 3.07
N ALA A 99 -2.32 6.69 1.97
CA ALA A 99 -2.55 7.60 0.85
C ALA A 99 -3.46 8.77 1.27
N ASN A 100 -4.57 8.47 1.94
CA ASN A 100 -5.47 9.50 2.48
C ASN A 100 -4.74 10.42 3.47
N MET A 101 -3.94 9.84 4.38
CA MET A 101 -3.16 10.61 5.34
C MET A 101 -2.14 11.54 4.67
N ALA A 102 -1.47 11.07 3.60
CA ALA A 102 -0.53 11.89 2.84
C ALA A 102 -1.21 13.07 2.15
N VAL A 103 -2.43 12.89 1.64
CA VAL A 103 -3.23 13.97 1.04
C VAL A 103 -3.62 15.00 2.10
N TYR A 104 -4.14 14.57 3.25
CA TYR A 104 -4.51 15.50 4.32
C TYR A 104 -3.30 16.28 4.82
N LEU A 105 -2.19 15.60 5.13
CA LEU A 105 -0.97 16.25 5.60
C LEU A 105 -0.38 17.21 4.56
N GLY A 106 -0.53 16.92 3.27
CA GLY A 106 0.02 17.73 2.19
C GLY A 106 -0.83 18.96 1.83
N LEU A 107 -2.11 18.98 2.21
CA LEU A 107 -3.06 20.02 1.78
C LEU A 107 -3.73 20.79 2.93
N LEU A 108 -3.70 20.25 4.15
CA LEU A 108 -4.43 20.77 5.30
C LEU A 108 -3.49 21.02 6.47
N GLU A 109 -3.89 21.94 7.33
CA GLU A 109 -3.30 22.13 8.65
C GLU A 109 -4.15 21.40 9.72
N PRO A 110 -3.55 20.97 10.85
CA PRO A 110 -4.30 20.40 11.96
C PRO A 110 -5.43 21.33 12.42
N GLY A 111 -6.64 20.79 12.58
CA GLY A 111 -7.85 21.54 12.93
C GLY A 111 -8.69 22.02 11.74
N ASP A 112 -8.18 21.96 10.51
CA ASP A 112 -8.96 22.30 9.32
C ASP A 112 -10.22 21.42 9.19
N THR A 113 -11.26 21.99 8.59
CA THR A 113 -12.55 21.31 8.43
C THR A 113 -12.61 20.50 7.15
N VAL A 114 -12.98 19.22 7.27
CA VAL A 114 -13.12 18.30 6.14
C VAL A 114 -14.49 17.65 6.18
N MET A 115 -15.15 17.53 5.03
CA MET A 115 -16.44 16.83 4.94
C MET A 115 -16.24 15.42 4.40
N GLY A 116 -16.80 14.43 5.08
CA GLY A 116 -16.73 13.02 4.70
C GLY A 116 -18.01 12.25 5.05
N LEU A 117 -18.32 11.20 4.28
CA LEU A 117 -19.47 10.34 4.55
C LEU A 117 -19.31 9.62 5.89
N SER A 118 -20.36 9.64 6.72
CA SER A 118 -20.33 8.98 8.04
C SER A 118 -20.26 7.45 7.93
N LEU A 119 -19.66 6.79 8.92
CA LEU A 119 -19.45 5.33 8.92
C LEU A 119 -20.75 4.53 8.85
N ASP A 120 -21.77 4.96 9.58
CA ASP A 120 -23.10 4.35 9.60
C ASP A 120 -23.85 4.53 8.27
N HIS A 121 -23.41 5.45 7.42
CA HIS A 121 -23.91 5.64 6.05
C HIS A 121 -22.97 5.08 4.97
N GLY A 122 -22.01 4.23 5.35
CA GLY A 122 -21.09 3.56 4.41
C GLY A 122 -19.76 4.29 4.18
N GLY A 123 -19.41 5.25 5.03
CA GLY A 123 -18.10 5.88 5.06
C GLY A 123 -16.95 4.93 5.43
N HIS A 124 -15.72 5.44 5.34
CA HIS A 124 -14.51 4.71 5.72
C HIS A 124 -13.84 5.35 6.93
N LEU A 125 -13.09 4.57 7.73
CA LEU A 125 -12.47 5.03 8.98
C LEU A 125 -11.61 6.28 8.80
N THR A 126 -10.89 6.36 7.67
CA THR A 126 -10.00 7.49 7.35
C THR A 126 -10.73 8.74 6.88
N HIS A 127 -12.05 8.71 6.79
CA HIS A 127 -12.88 9.86 6.40
C HIS A 127 -13.50 10.52 7.65
N GLY A 128 -12.73 10.59 8.75
CA GLY A 128 -13.11 11.37 9.92
C GLY A 128 -13.56 10.59 11.15
N SER A 129 -13.39 9.27 11.19
CA SER A 129 -13.68 8.53 12.42
C SER A 129 -12.84 9.07 13.58
N PRO A 130 -13.42 9.34 14.77
CA PRO A 130 -12.68 9.91 15.91
C PRO A 130 -11.52 9.04 16.43
N VAL A 131 -11.51 7.75 16.09
CA VAL A 131 -10.44 6.80 16.46
C VAL A 131 -9.34 6.69 15.39
N ASN A 132 -9.53 7.30 14.22
CA ASN A 132 -8.53 7.34 13.16
C ASN A 132 -7.71 8.64 13.25
N ALA A 133 -6.45 8.61 12.78
CA ALA A 133 -5.61 9.80 12.70
C ALA A 133 -6.31 10.99 12.00
N SER A 134 -7.10 10.73 10.96
CA SER A 134 -7.87 11.79 10.29
C SER A 134 -8.84 12.53 11.23
N GLY A 135 -9.55 11.80 12.10
CA GLY A 135 -10.49 12.41 13.05
C GLY A 135 -9.82 12.96 14.32
N ILE A 136 -8.56 12.57 14.58
CA ILE A 136 -7.76 13.11 15.68
C ILE A 136 -7.15 14.47 15.30
N PHE A 137 -6.62 14.58 14.08
CA PHE A 137 -5.88 15.78 13.64
C PHE A 137 -6.75 16.85 12.98
N TYR A 138 -7.89 16.49 12.38
CA TYR A 138 -8.73 17.41 11.61
C TYR A 138 -10.17 17.41 12.11
N ASN A 139 -10.89 18.50 11.84
CA ASN A 139 -12.29 18.65 12.21
C ASN A 139 -13.20 18.06 11.12
N PHE A 140 -13.53 16.77 11.23
CA PHE A 140 -14.44 16.15 10.26
C PHE A 140 -15.92 16.42 10.56
N VAL A 141 -16.66 16.75 9.50
CA VAL A 141 -18.12 16.87 9.49
C VAL A 141 -18.73 15.90 8.48
N SER A 142 -19.98 15.47 8.72
CA SER A 142 -20.71 14.50 7.89
C SER A 142 -22.11 14.97 7.54
#